data_AF-A0A7S1H174-F1
#
_entry.id   AF-A0A7S1H174-F1
#
_cell.length_a   1.000
_cell.length_b   1.000
_cell.length_c   1.000
_cell.angle_alpha   90.00
_cell.angle_beta   90.00
_cell.angle_gamma   90.00
#
_symmetry.space_group_name_H-M   'P 1'
#
loop_
_entity.id
_entity.type
_entity.pdbx_description
1 polymer ?
#
loop_
_entity_poly.entity_id
_entity_poly.type
_entity_poly.pdbx_seq_one_letter_code
_entity_poly.pdbx_strand_id
1 'polypeptide(L)'
;AECGSASGVPLLVDGDLKMNESTAIEMYLSSIAPKFASLTPKQRAKDAQFCCLKETCLGAVAKPLFGGKDKEGIQAAWKKFLPVVEGILPKEGFVNGLDFPTVADLAIVNITMAYMPFGASLKPGEVDIEAEFPTLVAHAKRTMEVGEVGKAVSESTSMKAAFGGF
;
A
#
# COMPACT_ATOMS: atom_id res chain seq x y z
N ALA A 1 7.33 16.77 -17.71
CA ALA A 1 6.61 17.06 -16.47
C ALA A 1 7.63 17.31 -15.36
N GLU A 2 7.40 18.28 -14.50
CA GLU A 2 8.37 18.83 -13.52
C GLU A 2 9.04 17.78 -12.59
N CYS A 3 8.35 16.66 -12.31
CA CYS A 3 8.85 15.54 -11.52
C CYS A 3 9.16 14.27 -12.34
N GLY A 4 9.31 14.37 -13.67
CA GLY A 4 9.69 13.23 -14.52
C GLY A 4 8.62 12.16 -14.76
N SER A 5 7.38 12.34 -14.29
CA SER A 5 6.31 11.33 -14.43
C SER A 5 5.61 11.34 -15.79
N ALA A 6 5.41 10.15 -16.36
CA ALA A 6 4.61 9.92 -17.57
C ALA A 6 3.11 9.68 -17.28
N SER A 7 2.79 9.13 -16.10
CA SER A 7 1.43 8.73 -15.68
C SER A 7 0.75 9.73 -14.74
N GLY A 8 1.47 10.72 -14.24
CA GLY A 8 0.98 11.70 -13.26
C GLY A 8 1.40 11.39 -11.82
N VAL A 9 0.46 11.47 -10.88
CA VAL A 9 0.66 11.29 -9.43
C VAL A 9 1.03 9.84 -9.03
N PRO A 10 1.73 9.61 -7.90
CA PRO A 10 2.18 10.61 -6.92
C PRO A 10 3.44 11.35 -7.34
N LEU A 11 3.48 12.63 -6.98
CA LEU A 11 4.63 13.52 -7.17
C LEU A 11 5.02 14.10 -5.81
N LEU A 12 6.32 14.20 -5.55
CA LEU A 12 6.87 14.87 -4.39
C LEU A 12 7.74 16.04 -4.85
N VAL A 13 7.58 17.18 -4.18
CA VAL A 13 8.48 18.34 -4.27
C VAL A 13 8.89 18.70 -2.86
N ASP A 14 10.19 18.64 -2.58
CA ASP A 14 10.80 19.02 -1.29
C ASP A 14 12.03 19.89 -1.55
N GLY A 15 11.85 21.22 -1.48
CA GLY A 15 12.85 22.18 -1.94
C GLY A 15 13.20 21.97 -3.42
N ASP A 16 14.48 21.72 -3.68
CA ASP A 16 15.00 21.45 -5.04
C ASP A 16 14.79 19.99 -5.49
N LEU A 17 14.43 19.08 -4.56
CA LEU A 17 14.18 17.68 -4.89
C LEU A 17 12.78 17.51 -5.50
N LYS A 18 12.73 16.94 -6.70
CA LYS A 18 11.50 16.66 -7.44
C LYS A 18 11.49 15.20 -7.85
N MET A 19 10.49 14.45 -7.40
CA MET A 19 10.45 13.00 -7.56
C MET A 19 9.06 12.51 -7.93
N ASN A 20 9.03 11.38 -8.63
CA ASN A 20 7.89 10.51 -8.84
C ASN A 20 8.24 9.10 -8.32
N GLU A 21 7.38 8.11 -8.62
CA GLU A 21 7.45 6.75 -8.10
C GLU A 21 7.14 6.67 -6.60
N SER A 22 5.96 6.14 -6.27
CA SER A 22 5.45 5.98 -4.91
C SER A 22 6.48 5.32 -3.97
N THR A 23 7.10 4.23 -4.39
CA THR A 23 8.11 3.53 -3.56
C THR A 23 9.32 4.42 -3.26
N ALA A 24 9.79 5.22 -4.23
CA ALA A 24 10.93 6.12 -4.01
C ALA A 24 10.54 7.25 -3.05
N ILE A 25 9.34 7.82 -3.23
CA ILE A 25 8.78 8.85 -2.34
C ILE A 25 8.64 8.32 -0.91
N GLU A 26 8.05 7.13 -0.74
CA GLU A 26 7.87 6.47 0.56
C GLU A 26 9.21 6.27 1.27
N MET A 27 10.24 5.80 0.55
CA MET A 27 11.55 5.59 1.14
C MET A 27 12.28 6.90 1.47
N TYR A 28 12.14 7.92 0.64
CA TYR A 28 12.70 9.24 0.92
C TYR A 28 12.09 9.84 2.18
N LEU A 29 10.76 9.91 2.27
CA LEU A 29 10.06 10.46 3.43
C LEU A 29 10.42 9.68 4.70
N SER A 30 10.57 8.35 4.60
CA SER A 30 11.01 7.52 5.73
C SER A 30 12.46 7.77 6.15
N SER A 31 13.33 8.14 5.21
CA SER A 31 14.73 8.43 5.52
C SER A 31 14.92 9.74 6.30
N ILE A 32 14.02 10.71 6.12
CA ILE A 32 14.09 12.03 6.77
C ILE A 32 13.17 12.15 7.99
N ALA A 33 12.23 11.23 8.19
CA ALA A 33 11.31 11.25 9.32
C ALA A 33 12.05 10.97 10.65
N PRO A 34 11.99 11.88 11.65
CA PRO A 34 12.68 11.68 12.93
C PRO A 34 12.29 10.39 13.65
N LYS A 35 11.01 10.00 13.53
CA LYS A 35 10.46 8.76 14.12
C LYS A 35 11.17 7.50 13.60
N PHE A 36 11.74 7.57 12.41
CA PHE A 36 12.38 6.45 11.72
C PHE A 36 13.91 6.58 11.65
N ALA A 37 14.50 7.56 12.35
CA ALA A 37 15.94 7.81 12.32
C ALA A 37 16.76 6.59 12.80
N SER A 38 16.23 5.83 13.77
CA SER A 38 16.89 4.66 14.36
C SER A 38 16.67 3.35 13.58
N LEU A 39 15.92 3.35 12.47
CA LEU A 39 15.69 2.13 11.70
C LEU A 39 17.00 1.56 11.17
N THR A 40 17.23 0.29 11.49
CA THR A 40 18.39 -0.47 10.99
C THR A 40 18.29 -0.70 9.49
N PRO A 41 19.42 -0.99 8.81
CA PRO A 41 19.40 -1.37 7.39
C PRO A 41 18.47 -2.56 7.10
N LYS A 42 18.35 -3.52 8.01
CA LYS A 42 17.44 -4.68 7.88
C LYS A 42 15.97 -4.26 7.89
N GLN A 43 15.60 -3.34 8.79
CA GLN A 43 14.22 -2.83 8.87
C GLN A 43 13.87 -1.98 7.64
N ARG A 44 14.81 -1.15 7.18
CA ARG A 44 14.64 -0.38 5.93
C ARG A 44 14.47 -1.27 4.70
N ALA A 45 15.22 -2.38 4.63
CA ALA A 45 15.05 -3.36 3.56
C ALA A 45 13.68 -4.05 3.62
N LYS A 46 13.16 -4.28 4.83
CA LYS A 46 11.81 -4.83 5.02
C LYS A 46 10.73 -3.83 4.60
N ASP A 47 10.88 -2.55 4.96
CA ASP A 47 10.01 -1.47 4.47
C ASP A 47 9.96 -1.44 2.95
N ALA A 48 11.14 -1.39 2.30
CA ALA A 48 11.23 -1.40 0.84
C ALA A 48 10.59 -2.66 0.23
N GLN A 49 10.76 -3.84 0.85
CA GLN A 49 10.12 -5.08 0.39
C GLN A 49 8.60 -4.94 0.31
N PHE A 50 7.96 -4.40 1.34
CA PHE A 50 6.50 -4.25 1.38
C PHE A 50 6.00 -3.16 0.43
N CYS A 51 6.72 -2.04 0.29
CA CYS A 51 6.42 -1.03 -0.73
C CYS A 51 6.46 -1.61 -2.15
N CYS A 52 7.51 -2.36 -2.49
CA CYS A 52 7.63 -3.00 -3.79
C CYS A 52 6.57 -4.09 -4.01
N LEU A 53 6.19 -4.85 -2.96
CA LEU A 53 5.11 -5.83 -3.06
C LEU A 53 3.76 -5.16 -3.29
N LYS A 54 3.47 -4.03 -2.66
CA LYS A 54 2.28 -3.22 -2.93
C LYS A 54 2.23 -2.79 -4.40
N GLU A 55 3.33 -2.29 -4.97
CA GLU A 55 3.38 -1.93 -6.41
C GLU A 55 3.23 -3.15 -7.33
N THR A 56 3.78 -4.31 -6.92
CA THR A 56 3.60 -5.56 -7.64
C THR A 56 2.12 -5.98 -7.65
N CYS A 57 1.43 -5.87 -6.52
CA CYS A 57 -0.01 -6.12 -6.42
C CYS A 57 -0.80 -5.13 -7.28
N LEU A 58 -0.44 -3.84 -7.24
CA LEU A 58 -1.06 -2.78 -8.03
C LEU A 58 -0.98 -3.11 -9.52
N GLY A 59 0.22 -3.38 -10.04
CA GLY A 59 0.42 -3.71 -11.45
C GLY A 59 -0.34 -4.97 -11.88
N ALA A 60 -0.43 -5.98 -10.99
CA ALA A 60 -1.14 -7.22 -11.27
C ALA A 60 -2.66 -7.03 -11.38
N VAL A 61 -3.27 -6.25 -10.49
CA VAL A 61 -4.72 -6.06 -10.47
C VAL A 61 -5.20 -4.94 -11.40
N ALA A 62 -4.35 -3.94 -11.68
CA ALA A 62 -4.70 -2.81 -12.52
C ALA A 62 -5.10 -3.25 -13.94
N LYS A 63 -4.34 -4.14 -14.57
CA LYS A 63 -4.62 -4.59 -15.94
C LYS A 63 -6.01 -5.22 -16.10
N PRO A 64 -6.42 -6.25 -15.34
CA PRO A 64 -7.75 -6.83 -15.48
C PRO A 64 -8.86 -5.89 -14.97
N LEU A 65 -8.59 -5.05 -13.97
CA LEU A 65 -9.55 -4.05 -13.49
C LEU A 65 -9.90 -3.02 -14.57
N PHE A 66 -8.89 -2.39 -15.16
CA PHE A 66 -9.07 -1.34 -16.17
C PHE A 66 -9.32 -1.89 -17.58
N GLY A 67 -9.01 -3.17 -17.83
CA GLY A 67 -9.28 -3.87 -19.09
C GLY A 67 -10.73 -4.35 -19.27
N GLY A 68 -11.69 -3.77 -18.55
CA GLY A 68 -13.11 -4.17 -18.60
C GLY A 68 -13.59 -4.94 -17.38
N LYS A 69 -12.91 -4.83 -16.24
CA LYS A 69 -13.26 -5.52 -14.98
C LYS A 69 -13.30 -7.04 -15.15
N ASP A 70 -12.27 -7.58 -15.78
CA ASP A 70 -12.05 -9.02 -15.99
C ASP A 70 -11.98 -9.74 -14.63
N LYS A 71 -13.06 -10.47 -14.31
CA LYS A 71 -13.23 -11.15 -13.03
C LYS A 71 -12.16 -12.22 -12.83
N GLU A 72 -11.95 -13.08 -13.82
CA GLU A 72 -10.97 -14.17 -13.75
C GLU A 72 -9.54 -13.62 -13.59
N GLY A 73 -9.22 -12.55 -14.32
CA GLY A 73 -7.94 -11.86 -14.20
C GLY A 73 -7.71 -11.24 -12.82
N ILE A 74 -8.73 -10.57 -12.26
CA ILE A 74 -8.67 -10.02 -10.90
C ILE A 74 -8.48 -11.14 -9.87
N GLN A 75 -9.26 -12.21 -9.96
CA GLN A 75 -9.14 -13.37 -9.06
C GLN A 75 -7.76 -14.01 -9.15
N ALA A 76 -7.22 -14.17 -10.36
CA ALA A 76 -5.88 -14.72 -10.56
C ALA A 76 -4.79 -13.84 -9.93
N ALA A 77 -4.92 -12.51 -10.05
CA ALA A 77 -4.00 -11.57 -9.40
C ALA A 77 -4.05 -11.73 -7.87
N TRP A 78 -5.26 -11.73 -7.28
CA TRP A 78 -5.40 -11.80 -5.83
C TRP A 78 -5.02 -13.15 -5.23
N LYS A 79 -5.41 -14.27 -5.85
CA LYS A 79 -5.00 -15.61 -5.44
C LYS A 79 -3.49 -15.83 -5.53
N LYS A 80 -2.79 -15.07 -6.37
CA LYS A 80 -1.34 -15.15 -6.49
C LYS A 80 -0.62 -14.35 -5.41
N PHE A 81 -1.05 -13.12 -5.15
CA PHE A 81 -0.26 -12.18 -4.34
C PHE A 81 -0.73 -12.02 -2.90
N LEU A 82 -2.03 -12.11 -2.60
CA LEU A 82 -2.51 -11.98 -1.21
C LEU A 82 -1.96 -13.07 -0.27
N PRO A 83 -1.85 -14.36 -0.67
CA PRO A 83 -1.21 -15.37 0.17
C PRO A 83 0.25 -15.08 0.45
N VAL A 84 0.98 -14.48 -0.50
CA VAL A 84 2.38 -14.09 -0.33
C VAL A 84 2.50 -12.96 0.67
N VAL A 85 1.66 -11.93 0.56
CA VAL A 85 1.65 -10.79 1.47
C VAL A 85 1.26 -11.25 2.88
N GLU A 86 0.18 -12.01 3.03
CA GLU A 86 -0.26 -12.49 4.34
C GLU A 86 0.77 -13.43 4.99
N GLY A 87 1.37 -14.32 4.21
CA GLY A 87 2.34 -15.30 4.71
C GLY A 87 3.64 -14.71 5.26
N ILE A 88 3.95 -13.45 4.94
CA ILE A 88 5.12 -12.74 5.46
C ILE A 88 4.78 -11.74 6.58
N LEU A 89 3.50 -11.59 6.95
CA LEU A 89 3.09 -10.74 8.05
C LEU A 89 3.34 -11.41 9.40
N PRO A 90 3.69 -10.62 10.43
CA PRO A 90 3.73 -11.15 11.79
C PRO A 90 2.30 -11.42 12.27
N LYS A 91 2.14 -12.44 13.13
CA LYS A 91 0.83 -12.75 13.75
C LYS A 91 0.34 -11.61 14.64
N GLU A 92 1.27 -10.93 15.31
CA GLU A 92 1.01 -9.83 16.25
C GLU A 92 2.03 -8.72 16.06
N GLY A 93 1.69 -7.51 16.48
CA GLY A 93 2.55 -6.33 16.33
C GLY A 93 2.68 -5.84 14.89
N PHE A 94 3.76 -5.11 14.64
CA PHE A 94 4.09 -4.47 13.37
C PHE A 94 5.21 -5.23 12.63
N VAL A 95 5.31 -5.04 11.31
CA VAL A 95 6.21 -5.80 10.42
C VAL A 95 7.65 -5.82 10.92
N ASN A 96 8.14 -4.68 11.40
CA ASN A 96 9.52 -4.53 11.88
C ASN A 96 9.72 -4.91 13.36
N GLY A 97 8.69 -5.44 14.03
CA GLY A 97 8.73 -5.83 15.45
C GLY A 97 8.92 -4.65 16.41
N LEU A 98 8.58 -3.44 15.98
CA LEU A 98 8.66 -2.22 16.78
C LEU A 98 7.31 -1.96 17.46
N ASP A 99 7.30 -1.05 18.45
CA ASP A 99 6.08 -0.61 19.15
C ASP A 99 5.26 0.39 18.32
N PHE A 100 5.73 0.76 17.13
CA PHE A 100 5.06 1.68 16.21
C PHE A 100 5.14 1.18 14.76
N PRO A 101 4.16 1.55 13.91
CA PRO A 101 4.15 1.14 12.52
C PRO A 101 5.21 1.90 11.72
N THR A 102 5.76 1.19 10.75
CA THR A 102 6.72 1.68 9.76
C THR A 102 6.07 1.70 8.37
N VAL A 103 6.85 2.04 7.35
CA VAL A 103 6.32 2.15 5.98
C VAL A 103 5.77 0.80 5.50
N ALA A 104 6.35 -0.33 5.94
CA ALA A 104 5.81 -1.64 5.62
C ALA A 104 4.34 -1.80 6.05
N ASP A 105 4.00 -1.39 7.27
CA ASP A 105 2.65 -1.48 7.83
C ASP A 105 1.69 -0.54 7.07
N LEU A 106 2.17 0.64 6.66
CA LEU A 106 1.40 1.58 5.83
C LEU A 106 1.13 1.03 4.42
N ALA A 107 2.05 0.27 3.85
CA ALA A 107 1.83 -0.40 2.57
C ALA A 107 0.70 -1.43 2.66
N ILE A 108 0.57 -2.12 3.79
CA ILE A 108 -0.56 -3.03 4.06
C ILE A 108 -1.88 -2.27 4.21
N VAL A 109 -1.88 -1.15 4.94
CA VAL A 109 -3.05 -0.26 5.00
C VAL A 109 -3.45 0.19 3.60
N ASN A 110 -2.50 0.53 2.73
CA ASN A 110 -2.80 0.91 1.36
C ASN A 110 -3.46 -0.24 0.57
N ILE A 111 -2.88 -1.44 0.57
CA ILE A 111 -3.43 -2.63 -0.12
C ILE A 111 -4.87 -2.92 0.34
N THR A 112 -5.14 -2.79 1.63
CA THR A 112 -6.40 -3.23 2.23
C THR A 112 -7.49 -2.15 2.24
N MET A 113 -7.12 -0.87 2.38
CA MET A 113 -8.05 0.22 2.66
C MET A 113 -8.15 1.25 1.53
N ALA A 114 -7.17 1.33 0.62
CA ALA A 114 -7.25 2.28 -0.49
C ALA A 114 -8.27 1.80 -1.53
N TYR A 115 -9.10 2.72 -2.01
CA TYR A 115 -10.14 2.36 -2.97
C TYR A 115 -9.56 1.99 -4.34
N MET A 116 -8.81 2.87 -5.00
CA MET A 116 -8.20 2.55 -6.31
C MET A 116 -6.75 2.07 -6.19
N PRO A 117 -6.35 1.03 -6.95
CA PRO A 117 -7.22 0.07 -7.65
C PRO A 117 -7.75 -1.04 -6.73
N PHE A 118 -7.24 -1.13 -5.50
CA PHE A 118 -7.41 -2.30 -4.65
C PHE A 118 -8.85 -2.56 -4.25
N GLY A 119 -9.47 -1.67 -3.46
CA GLY A 119 -10.88 -1.78 -3.08
C GLY A 119 -11.85 -1.88 -4.26
N ALA A 120 -11.57 -1.16 -5.37
CA ALA A 120 -12.38 -1.17 -6.58
C ALA A 120 -12.36 -2.51 -7.32
N SER A 121 -11.32 -3.31 -7.14
CA SER A 121 -11.21 -4.64 -7.75
C SER A 121 -11.96 -5.73 -6.98
N LEU A 122 -12.22 -5.56 -5.68
CA LEU A 122 -12.76 -6.62 -4.83
C LEU A 122 -14.16 -7.08 -5.28
N LYS A 123 -15.07 -6.12 -5.52
CA LYS A 123 -16.44 -6.44 -5.95
C LYS A 123 -16.49 -7.10 -7.33
N PRO A 124 -15.84 -6.58 -8.39
CA PRO A 124 -15.80 -7.26 -9.68
C PRO A 124 -15.09 -8.62 -9.64
N GLY A 125 -14.06 -8.77 -8.81
CA GLY A 125 -13.36 -10.04 -8.61
C GLY A 125 -14.13 -11.03 -7.73
N GLU A 126 -15.21 -10.62 -7.07
CA GLU A 126 -15.88 -11.40 -6.00
C GLU A 126 -14.87 -11.93 -4.97
N VAL A 127 -13.92 -11.08 -4.55
CA VAL A 127 -12.90 -11.42 -3.55
C VAL A 127 -13.32 -10.85 -2.20
N ASP A 128 -13.40 -11.71 -1.20
CA ASP A 128 -13.66 -11.32 0.18
C ASP A 128 -12.35 -11.40 0.98
N ILE A 129 -11.62 -10.27 1.01
CA ILE A 129 -10.31 -10.24 1.69
C ILE A 129 -10.42 -10.46 3.19
N GLU A 130 -11.56 -10.15 3.81
CA GLU A 130 -11.75 -10.31 5.25
C GLU A 130 -11.98 -11.78 5.61
N ALA A 131 -12.74 -12.50 4.78
CA ALA A 131 -12.95 -13.94 4.94
C ALA A 131 -11.73 -14.77 4.50
N GLU A 132 -11.08 -14.40 3.40
CA GLU A 132 -10.01 -15.20 2.78
C GLU A 132 -8.62 -14.92 3.38
N PHE A 133 -8.36 -13.68 3.84
CA PHE A 133 -7.04 -13.23 4.33
C PHE A 133 -7.15 -12.45 5.66
N PRO A 134 -7.65 -13.09 6.73
CA PRO A 134 -7.99 -12.41 7.98
C PRO A 134 -6.78 -11.78 8.70
N THR A 135 -5.58 -12.33 8.55
CA THR A 135 -4.35 -11.78 9.18
C THR A 135 -3.95 -10.48 8.50
N LEU A 136 -4.09 -10.41 7.17
CA LEU A 136 -3.85 -9.21 6.39
C LEU A 136 -4.77 -8.07 6.84
N VAL A 137 -6.07 -8.34 6.96
CA VAL A 137 -7.07 -7.36 7.42
C VAL A 137 -6.85 -6.99 8.88
N ALA A 138 -6.54 -7.95 9.75
CA ALA A 138 -6.25 -7.68 11.16
C ALA A 138 -5.02 -6.78 11.33
N HIS A 139 -3.96 -7.00 10.55
CA HIS A 139 -2.76 -6.17 10.57
C HIS A 139 -3.07 -4.72 10.13
N ALA A 140 -3.85 -4.55 9.06
CA ALA A 140 -4.28 -3.23 8.62
C ALA A 140 -5.13 -2.51 9.68
N LYS A 141 -6.09 -3.20 10.31
CA LYS A 141 -6.92 -2.65 11.40
C LYS A 141 -6.05 -2.22 12.59
N ARG A 142 -5.10 -3.05 13.03
CA ARG A 142 -4.14 -2.71 14.09
C ARG A 142 -3.31 -1.46 13.76
N THR A 143 -2.88 -1.34 12.51
CA THR A 143 -2.12 -0.17 12.04
C THR A 143 -2.99 1.10 12.05
N MET A 144 -4.27 0.98 11.72
CA MET A 144 -5.25 2.07 11.77
C MET A 144 -5.60 2.55 13.19
N GLU A 145 -5.42 1.70 14.20
CA GLU A 145 -5.61 2.07 15.62
C GLU A 145 -4.53 3.05 16.12
N VAL A 146 -3.41 3.19 15.40
CA VAL A 146 -2.39 4.18 15.69
C VAL A 146 -2.92 5.56 15.30
N GLY A 147 -3.14 6.43 16.28
CA GLY A 147 -3.92 7.66 16.13
C GLY A 147 -3.52 8.56 14.96
N GLU A 148 -2.22 8.73 14.70
CA GLU A 148 -1.73 9.52 13.56
C GLU A 148 -2.08 8.90 12.21
N VAL A 149 -2.00 7.56 12.12
CA VAL A 149 -2.34 6.81 10.88
C VAL A 149 -3.84 6.83 10.65
N GLY A 150 -4.62 6.48 11.68
CA GLY A 150 -6.08 6.48 11.59
C GLY A 150 -6.63 7.85 11.19
N LYS A 151 -6.09 8.91 11.79
CA LYS A 151 -6.44 10.29 11.43
C LYS A 151 -6.11 10.59 9.96
N ALA A 152 -4.86 10.36 9.54
CA ALA A 152 -4.41 10.65 8.19
C ALA A 152 -5.25 9.93 7.12
N VAL A 153 -5.57 8.66 7.34
CA VAL A 153 -6.41 7.89 6.42
C VAL A 153 -7.86 8.38 6.43
N SER A 154 -8.41 8.77 7.58
CA SER A 154 -9.78 9.28 7.69
C SER A 154 -9.98 10.62 6.99
N GLU A 155 -8.96 11.48 7.03
CA GLU A 155 -8.95 12.82 6.44
C GLU A 155 -8.52 12.81 4.97
N SER A 156 -7.94 11.71 4.49
CA SER A 156 -7.49 11.57 3.11
C SER A 156 -8.66 11.46 2.14
N THR A 157 -8.74 12.42 1.22
CA THR A 157 -9.69 12.37 0.10
C THR A 157 -9.32 11.29 -0.92
N SER A 158 -8.02 10.98 -1.09
CA SER A 158 -7.54 9.99 -2.06
C SER A 158 -7.72 8.54 -1.61
N MET A 159 -7.69 8.27 -0.29
CA MET A 159 -7.86 6.90 0.22
C MET A 159 -9.22 6.29 -0.14
N LYS A 160 -10.25 7.13 -0.32
CA LYS A 160 -11.62 6.71 -0.66
C LYS A 160 -12.04 7.07 -2.09
N ALA A 161 -11.18 7.71 -2.88
CA ALA A 161 -11.55 8.23 -4.18
C ALA A 161 -11.47 7.18 -5.29
N ALA A 162 -12.48 7.16 -6.16
CA ALA A 162 -12.36 6.59 -7.50
C ALA A 162 -11.44 7.48 -8.35
N PHE A 163 -10.69 6.90 -9.29
CA PHE A 163 -10.10 7.71 -10.35
C PHE A 163 -11.26 8.32 -11.14
N GLY A 164 -11.35 9.65 -11.21
CA GLY A 164 -12.38 10.31 -11.99
C GLY A 164 -12.21 9.99 -13.47
N GLY A 165 -13.23 9.38 -14.09
CA GLY A 165 -13.34 9.27 -15.55
C GLY A 165 -12.73 8.01 -16.18
N PHE A 166 -13.14 6.82 -15.75
CA PHE A 166 -13.05 5.59 -16.56
C PHE A 166 -14.43 4.93 -16.69
#